data_AF-A0AAU4MWJ0-F1
#
_entry.id   AF-A0AAU4MWJ0-F1
#
_cell.length_a   1.000
_cell.length_b   1.000
_cell.length_c   1.000
_cell.angle_alpha   90.00
_cell.angle_beta   90.00
_cell.angle_gamma   90.00
#
_symmetry.space_group_name_H-M   'P 1'
#
loop_
_entity.id
_entity.type
_entity.pdbx_description
1 polymer ?
#
loop_
_entity_poly.entity_id
_entity_poly.type
_entity_poly.pdbx_seq_one_letter_code
_entity_poly.pdbx_strand_id
1 'polypeptide(L)'
;MRTSTKTGARRTARAALAVLALALATACGSSGDGDGRGDEKVPKTATGTLEQIAAKAECKPSIQTNAKELRQANCTTGDGKYVLATFATDRGQREWLNEANDYGGSYLVGRKWIAVGDAKVVTALRGRLGGSVETGAQHGSGGGSGEPSKGHSGHTGHHGG
;
A
#
# COMPACT_ATOMS: atom_id res chain seq x y z
N MET A 1 -30.72 -25.37 -43.04
CA MET A 1 -29.69 -25.65 -44.06
C MET A 1 -28.32 -25.59 -43.39
N ARG A 2 -27.49 -26.59 -43.63
CA ARG A 2 -26.13 -26.78 -43.08
C ARG A 2 -25.11 -26.11 -44.01
N THR A 3 -24.00 -25.61 -43.49
CA THR A 3 -22.62 -25.62 -44.08
C THR A 3 -21.70 -24.85 -43.13
N SER A 4 -20.83 -25.52 -42.36
CA SER A 4 -19.51 -26.10 -42.67
C SER A 4 -18.34 -25.10 -42.66
N THR A 5 -17.64 -25.11 -41.51
CA THR A 5 -16.18 -25.22 -41.29
C THR A 5 -15.16 -24.69 -42.32
N LYS A 6 -14.17 -23.95 -41.81
CA LYS A 6 -12.77 -24.12 -42.26
C LYS A 6 -11.74 -23.96 -41.12
N THR A 7 -11.06 -25.06 -40.87
CA THR A 7 -9.85 -25.26 -40.07
C THR A 7 -8.68 -24.44 -40.61
N GLY A 8 -7.90 -23.82 -39.72
CA GLY A 8 -6.53 -23.37 -39.97
C GLY A 8 -5.62 -23.89 -38.87
N ALA A 9 -4.72 -24.82 -39.21
CA ALA A 9 -3.87 -25.54 -38.27
C ALA A 9 -2.38 -25.28 -38.57
N ARG A 10 -1.61 -25.16 -37.47
CA ARG A 10 -0.17 -25.45 -37.27
C ARG A 10 0.86 -24.50 -37.93
N ARG A 11 1.80 -24.02 -37.09
CA ARG A 11 3.16 -24.59 -37.04
C ARG A 11 3.95 -24.12 -35.82
N THR A 12 4.69 -25.08 -35.28
CA THR A 12 5.65 -25.08 -34.18
C THR A 12 6.93 -24.32 -34.50
N ALA A 13 7.55 -23.69 -33.50
CA ALA A 13 9.01 -23.54 -33.45
C ALA A 13 9.49 -23.48 -31.98
N ARG A 14 10.41 -24.39 -31.65
CA ARG A 14 11.17 -24.46 -30.40
C ARG A 14 12.41 -23.56 -30.52
N ALA A 15 12.76 -22.82 -29.47
CA ALA A 15 14.13 -22.35 -29.18
C ALA A 15 14.15 -21.90 -27.70
N ALA A 16 14.66 -22.70 -26.77
CA ALA A 16 16.08 -22.88 -26.40
C ALA A 16 16.61 -21.75 -25.47
N LEU A 17 16.76 -22.13 -24.20
CA LEU A 17 17.92 -21.91 -23.31
C LEU A 17 18.51 -20.50 -23.17
N ALA A 18 18.33 -19.92 -21.98
CA ALA A 18 19.41 -19.25 -21.25
C ALA A 18 19.05 -19.20 -19.75
N VAL A 19 19.47 -20.21 -19.00
CA VAL A 19 19.53 -20.16 -17.53
C VAL A 19 20.82 -19.43 -17.19
N LEU A 20 20.72 -18.15 -16.83
CA LEU A 20 21.85 -17.40 -16.28
C LEU A 20 21.73 -17.41 -14.75
N ALA A 21 22.32 -18.44 -14.15
CA ALA A 21 22.56 -18.50 -12.71
C ALA A 21 23.75 -17.59 -12.37
N LEU A 22 23.48 -16.40 -11.84
CA LEU A 22 24.50 -15.62 -11.14
C LEU A 22 24.34 -15.90 -9.64
N ALA A 23 25.14 -16.85 -9.15
CA ALA A 23 25.45 -16.98 -7.73
C ALA A 23 26.55 -15.97 -7.40
N LEU A 24 26.22 -14.96 -6.58
CA LEU A 24 27.21 -14.08 -5.97
C LEU A 24 27.12 -14.20 -4.45
N ALA A 25 28.16 -14.83 -3.91
CA ALA A 25 28.86 -14.59 -2.65
C ALA A 25 28.04 -14.21 -1.38
N THR A 26 28.03 -15.17 -0.46
CA THR A 26 28.46 -15.03 0.95
C THR A 26 28.61 -13.62 1.52
N ALA A 27 27.70 -13.25 2.44
CA ALA A 27 27.99 -12.29 3.49
C ALA A 27 27.96 -13.05 4.83
N CYS A 28 29.16 -13.34 5.35
CA CYS A 28 29.40 -13.74 6.72
C CYS A 28 29.21 -12.50 7.61
N GLY A 29 28.22 -12.53 8.49
CA GLY A 29 28.02 -11.53 9.54
C GLY A 29 28.06 -12.25 10.89
N SER A 30 29.15 -12.01 11.61
CA SER A 30 29.48 -12.56 12.93
C SER A 30 28.51 -12.11 14.03
N SER A 31 28.45 -12.93 15.07
CA SER A 31 27.67 -12.89 16.31
C SER A 31 27.36 -11.52 16.92
N GLY A 32 26.14 -11.43 17.45
CA GLY A 32 25.79 -10.61 18.60
C GLY A 32 24.81 -11.40 19.46
N ASP A 33 25.32 -12.02 20.53
CA ASP A 33 24.51 -12.44 21.68
C ASP A 33 23.90 -11.20 22.33
N GLY A 34 22.60 -11.24 22.61
CA GLY A 34 21.86 -10.14 23.21
C GLY A 34 20.42 -10.52 23.50
N ASP A 35 20.13 -10.63 24.79
CA ASP A 35 18.93 -11.14 25.44
C ASP A 35 17.60 -10.47 25.05
N GLY A 36 16.52 -11.28 25.01
CA GLY A 36 15.31 -10.92 25.76
C GLY A 36 14.26 -10.02 25.12
N ARG A 37 13.61 -10.48 24.05
CA ARG A 37 12.15 -10.43 23.79
C ARG A 37 11.92 -11.15 22.47
N GLY A 38 10.84 -11.92 22.36
CA GLY A 38 10.48 -12.53 21.08
C GLY A 38 10.16 -11.45 20.07
N ASP A 39 11.17 -10.92 19.38
CA ASP A 39 11.01 -10.22 18.12
C ASP A 39 10.46 -11.25 17.15
N GLU A 40 9.13 -11.31 17.05
CA GLU A 40 8.46 -11.99 15.96
C GLU A 40 9.04 -11.42 14.67
N LYS A 41 9.96 -12.19 14.10
CA LYS A 41 10.80 -11.76 13.00
C LYS A 41 9.90 -11.45 11.81
N VAL A 42 9.69 -10.15 11.58
CA VAL A 42 8.87 -9.64 10.48
C VAL A 42 9.35 -10.31 9.19
N PRO A 43 8.43 -10.92 8.40
CA PRO A 43 8.84 -11.63 7.21
C PRO A 43 9.40 -10.67 6.15
N LYS A 44 10.10 -11.24 5.17
CA LYS A 44 10.52 -10.48 3.99
C LYS A 44 9.29 -9.88 3.31
N THR A 45 9.38 -8.60 2.94
CA THR A 45 8.27 -7.88 2.31
C THR A 45 7.78 -8.60 1.06
N ALA A 46 6.48 -8.85 1.00
CA ALA A 46 5.83 -9.50 -0.12
C ALA A 46 6.02 -8.68 -1.40
N THR A 47 6.12 -9.40 -2.52
CA THR A 47 6.12 -8.85 -3.87
C THR A 47 5.22 -9.71 -4.74
N GLY A 48 4.67 -9.15 -5.81
CA GLY A 48 3.86 -9.87 -6.77
C GLY A 48 2.68 -9.05 -7.29
N THR A 49 1.76 -9.73 -7.95
CA THR A 49 0.47 -9.15 -8.35
C THR A 49 -0.43 -8.90 -7.15
N LEU A 50 -1.50 -8.12 -7.36
CA LEU A 50 -2.53 -7.90 -6.34
C LEU A 50 -3.06 -9.21 -5.77
N GLU A 51 -3.36 -10.19 -6.61
CA GLU A 51 -3.88 -11.49 -6.20
C GLU A 51 -2.87 -12.29 -5.37
N GLN A 52 -1.59 -12.24 -5.74
CA GLN A 52 -0.53 -12.93 -5.01
C GLN A 52 -0.31 -12.33 -3.62
N ILE A 53 -0.39 -11.00 -3.51
CA ILE A 53 -0.27 -10.30 -2.23
C ILE A 53 -1.53 -10.54 -1.39
N ALA A 54 -2.72 -10.46 -1.98
CA ALA A 54 -3.98 -10.74 -1.30
C ALA A 54 -4.03 -12.18 -0.76
N ALA A 55 -3.58 -13.16 -1.54
CA ALA A 55 -3.53 -14.56 -1.12
C ALA A 55 -2.59 -14.77 0.09
N LYS A 56 -1.42 -14.10 0.11
CA LYS A 56 -0.51 -14.13 1.28
C LYS A 56 -1.10 -13.47 2.53
N ALA A 57 -2.02 -12.53 2.33
CA ALA A 57 -2.80 -11.92 3.41
C ALA A 57 -4.10 -12.66 3.70
N GLU A 58 -4.29 -13.87 3.16
CA GLU A 58 -5.49 -14.70 3.33
C GLU A 58 -6.78 -13.99 2.90
N CYS A 59 -6.67 -13.06 1.96
CA CYS A 59 -7.79 -12.35 1.36
C CYS A 59 -8.13 -12.93 -0.02
N LYS A 60 -9.41 -13.15 -0.26
CA LYS A 60 -9.97 -13.21 -1.62
C LYS A 60 -10.32 -11.78 -2.07
N PRO A 61 -9.57 -11.18 -3.03
CA PRO A 61 -9.74 -9.77 -3.36
C PRO A 61 -11.02 -9.52 -4.14
N SER A 62 -11.75 -8.47 -3.77
CA SER A 62 -12.85 -7.90 -4.57
C SER A 62 -12.33 -6.70 -5.34
N ILE A 63 -11.96 -6.89 -6.61
CA ILE A 63 -11.36 -5.86 -7.47
C ILE A 63 -12.35 -4.69 -7.66
N GLN A 64 -11.94 -3.50 -7.24
CA GLN A 64 -12.68 -2.24 -7.43
C GLN A 64 -12.15 -1.46 -8.63
N THR A 65 -10.83 -1.50 -8.83
CA THR A 65 -10.16 -0.80 -9.92
C THR A 65 -9.19 -1.75 -10.59
N ASN A 66 -9.23 -1.81 -11.91
CA ASN A 66 -8.36 -2.65 -12.73
C ASN A 66 -7.75 -1.84 -13.87
N ALA A 67 -6.95 -0.83 -13.53
CA ALA A 67 -6.25 0.01 -14.49
C ALA A 67 -4.80 -0.46 -14.67
N LYS A 68 -4.13 0.04 -15.72
CA LYS A 68 -2.74 -0.38 -16.03
C LYS A 68 -1.75 0.18 -15.02
N GLU A 69 -2.01 1.40 -14.57
CA GLU A 69 -1.24 2.21 -13.65
C GLU A 69 -1.47 1.80 -12.19
N LEU A 70 -2.69 1.38 -11.87
CA LEU A 70 -3.14 1.07 -10.52
C LEU A 70 -4.23 0.00 -10.52
N ARG A 71 -4.09 -1.00 -9.66
CA ARG A 71 -5.15 -1.98 -9.37
C ARG A 71 -5.48 -1.92 -7.89
N GLN A 72 -6.76 -1.92 -7.55
CA GLN A 72 -7.25 -1.81 -6.18
C GLN A 72 -8.31 -2.86 -5.90
N ALA A 73 -8.27 -3.44 -4.70
CA ALA A 73 -9.28 -4.37 -4.23
C ALA A 73 -9.66 -4.11 -2.78
N ASN A 74 -10.91 -4.41 -2.47
CA ASN A 74 -11.37 -4.50 -1.10
C ASN A 74 -11.15 -5.92 -0.59
N CYS A 75 -10.63 -6.01 0.62
CA CYS A 75 -10.33 -7.24 1.32
C CYS A 75 -11.05 -7.29 2.67
N THR A 76 -11.47 -8.48 3.07
CA THR A 76 -12.02 -8.76 4.40
C THR A 76 -11.40 -10.06 4.90
N THR A 77 -10.85 -10.01 6.11
CA THR A 77 -10.22 -11.14 6.80
C THR A 77 -10.77 -11.23 8.22
N GLY A 78 -10.32 -12.21 9.01
CA GLY A 78 -10.64 -12.28 10.44
C GLY A 78 -10.17 -11.05 11.24
N ASP A 79 -9.10 -10.38 10.79
CA ASP A 79 -8.54 -9.20 11.47
C ASP A 79 -9.36 -7.92 11.20
N GLY A 80 -10.05 -7.88 10.06
CA GLY A 80 -10.86 -6.74 9.64
C GLY A 80 -10.84 -6.50 8.13
N LYS A 81 -11.36 -5.32 7.74
CA LYS A 81 -11.42 -4.84 6.36
C LYS A 81 -10.22 -3.98 6.04
N TYR A 82 -9.73 -4.07 4.80
CA TYR A 82 -8.69 -3.20 4.29
C TYR A 82 -8.80 -3.06 2.77
N VAL A 83 -8.16 -2.03 2.24
CA VAL A 83 -7.96 -1.83 0.81
C VAL A 83 -6.54 -2.28 0.46
N LEU A 84 -6.38 -3.04 -0.61
CA LEU A 84 -5.08 -3.35 -1.20
C LEU A 84 -4.96 -2.66 -2.56
N ALA A 85 -3.95 -1.81 -2.72
CA ALA A 85 -3.59 -1.17 -3.96
C ALA A 85 -2.22 -1.68 -4.45
N THR A 86 -2.09 -1.90 -5.76
CA THR A 86 -0.83 -2.23 -6.43
C THR A 86 -0.60 -1.28 -7.60
N PHE A 87 0.66 -0.96 -7.87
CA PHE A 87 1.04 0.13 -8.75
C PHE A 87 1.96 -0.36 -9.87
N ALA A 88 1.88 0.26 -11.05
CA ALA A 88 2.78 -0.03 -12.16
C ALA A 88 4.21 0.47 -11.93
N THR A 89 4.41 1.49 -11.09
CA THR A 89 5.71 2.11 -10.85
C THR A 89 5.88 2.48 -9.37
N ASP A 90 7.12 2.51 -8.88
CA ASP A 90 7.43 3.01 -7.53
C ASP A 90 7.06 4.50 -7.39
N ARG A 91 7.17 5.29 -8.46
CA ARG A 91 6.75 6.71 -8.49
C ARG A 91 5.25 6.87 -8.27
N GLY A 92 4.43 6.13 -9.03
CA GLY A 92 2.97 6.19 -8.92
C GLY A 92 2.47 5.76 -7.53
N GLN A 93 3.15 4.80 -6.89
CA GLN A 93 2.88 4.48 -5.50
C GLN A 93 3.15 5.65 -4.56
N ARG A 94 4.32 6.30 -4.69
CA ARG A 94 4.72 7.40 -3.79
C ARG A 94 3.80 8.60 -3.95
N GLU A 95 3.48 8.97 -5.20
CA GLU A 95 2.53 10.05 -5.52
C GLU A 95 1.17 9.75 -4.87
N TRP A 96 0.63 8.55 -5.08
CA TRP A 96 -0.63 8.14 -4.46
C TRP A 96 -0.58 8.14 -2.93
N LEU A 97 0.50 7.64 -2.33
CA LEU A 97 0.63 7.59 -0.86
C LEU A 97 0.66 8.98 -0.25
N ASN A 98 1.37 9.93 -0.88
CA ASN A 98 1.43 11.31 -0.41
C ASN A 98 0.03 11.95 -0.40
N GLU A 99 -0.74 11.77 -1.47
CA GLU A 99 -2.13 12.27 -1.54
C GLU A 99 -3.05 11.52 -0.56
N ALA A 100 -2.87 10.21 -0.41
CA ALA A 100 -3.70 9.40 0.47
C ALA A 100 -3.46 9.71 1.96
N ASN A 101 -2.21 9.99 2.34
CA ASN A 101 -1.80 10.20 3.73
C ASN A 101 -2.52 11.39 4.39
N ASP A 102 -2.91 12.39 3.60
CA ASP A 102 -3.70 13.55 4.03
C ASP A 102 -5.15 13.18 4.42
N TYR A 103 -5.60 11.96 4.17
CA TYR A 103 -6.93 11.51 4.63
C TYR A 103 -6.87 10.77 5.97
N GLY A 104 -5.67 10.53 6.52
CA GLY A 104 -5.49 9.79 7.77
C GLY A 104 -5.57 8.26 7.60
N GLY A 105 -5.34 7.53 8.69
CA GLY A 105 -5.37 6.06 8.74
C GLY A 105 -3.98 5.42 8.88
N SER A 106 -3.92 4.10 8.71
CA SER A 106 -2.65 3.35 8.76
C SER A 106 -2.39 2.65 7.43
N TYR A 107 -1.13 2.68 7.00
CA TYR A 107 -0.69 2.20 5.69
C TYR A 107 0.41 1.15 5.90
N LEU A 108 0.25 -0.03 5.33
CA LEU A 108 1.33 -0.99 5.16
C LEU A 108 1.93 -0.82 3.77
N VAL A 109 3.21 -0.46 3.73
CA VAL A 109 3.91 -0.05 2.53
C VAL A 109 4.93 -1.12 2.15
N GLY A 110 4.76 -1.69 0.95
CA GLY A 110 5.78 -2.51 0.28
C GLY A 110 6.15 -1.91 -1.07
N ARG A 111 7.07 -2.56 -1.80
CA ARG A 111 7.44 -2.06 -3.14
C ARG A 111 6.32 -2.31 -4.13
N LYS A 112 5.78 -1.23 -4.70
CA LYS A 112 4.69 -1.17 -5.66
C LYS A 112 3.34 -1.69 -5.14
N TRP A 113 3.12 -1.67 -3.83
CA TRP A 113 1.83 -1.96 -3.23
C TRP A 113 1.66 -1.30 -1.86
N ILE A 114 0.41 -1.00 -1.51
CA ILE A 114 0.02 -0.44 -0.22
C ILE A 114 -1.26 -1.14 0.26
N ALA A 115 -1.32 -1.49 1.54
CA ALA A 115 -2.56 -1.89 2.19
C ALA A 115 -3.00 -0.83 3.21
N VAL A 116 -4.27 -0.41 3.18
CA VAL A 116 -4.81 0.66 4.05
C VAL A 116 -5.97 0.13 4.87
N GLY A 117 -5.95 0.39 6.17
CA GLY A 117 -7.01 0.03 7.09
C GLY A 117 -6.73 0.52 8.51
N ASP A 118 -7.50 0.03 9.47
CA ASP A 118 -7.27 0.32 10.88
C ASP A 118 -5.89 -0.18 11.34
N ALA A 119 -5.28 0.51 12.32
CA ALA A 119 -3.95 0.20 12.83
C ALA A 119 -3.76 -1.28 13.21
N LYS A 120 -4.76 -1.90 13.86
CA LYS A 120 -4.72 -3.33 14.23
C LYS A 120 -4.67 -4.25 13.00
N VAL A 121 -5.40 -3.91 11.94
CA VAL A 121 -5.45 -4.69 10.70
C VAL A 121 -4.10 -4.58 10.00
N VAL A 122 -3.53 -3.37 9.94
CA VAL A 122 -2.21 -3.12 9.36
C VAL A 122 -1.10 -3.87 10.10
N THR A 123 -1.15 -3.91 11.44
CA THR A 123 -0.19 -4.70 12.24
C THR A 123 -0.30 -6.20 11.95
N ALA A 124 -1.51 -6.75 11.89
CA ALA A 124 -1.72 -8.16 11.53
C ALA A 124 -1.27 -8.46 10.09
N LEU A 125 -1.50 -7.54 9.15
CA LEU A 125 -1.01 -7.65 7.78
C LEU A 125 0.52 -7.60 7.72
N ARG A 126 1.19 -6.77 8.51
CA ARG A 126 2.66 -6.71 8.58
C ARG A 126 3.26 -8.04 9.02
N GLY A 127 2.63 -8.74 9.96
CA GLY A 127 3.05 -10.07 10.39
C GLY A 127 3.05 -11.11 9.25
N ARG A 128 2.20 -10.93 8.24
CA ARG A 128 2.10 -11.83 7.07
C ARG A 128 2.87 -11.36 5.85
N LEU A 129 2.83 -10.06 5.58
CA LEU A 129 3.32 -9.45 4.35
C LEU A 129 4.67 -8.75 4.50
N GLY A 130 5.14 -8.50 5.73
CA GLY A 130 6.28 -7.63 5.97
C GLY A 130 5.96 -6.18 5.65
N GLY A 131 6.97 -5.41 5.23
CA GLY A 131 6.80 -4.00 4.88
C GLY A 131 6.93 -3.03 6.05
N SER A 132 6.78 -1.74 5.74
CA SER A 132 6.87 -0.63 6.69
C SER A 132 5.49 -0.07 6.97
N VAL A 133 5.23 0.33 8.21
CA VAL A 133 3.98 1.00 8.57
C VAL A 133 4.19 2.50 8.51
N GLU A 134 3.30 3.19 7.81
CA GLU A 134 3.20 4.65 7.77
C GLU A 134 1.83 5.06 8.33
N THR A 135 1.77 6.21 9.00
CA THR A 135 0.54 6.73 9.61
C THR A 135 0.15 8.04 8.93
N GLY A 136 -1.11 8.09 8.49
CA GLY A 136 -1.75 9.26 7.91
C GLY A 136 -1.71 10.48 8.82
N ALA A 137 -1.77 11.66 8.23
CA ALA A 137 -1.97 12.90 8.99
C ALA A 137 -3.26 12.78 9.81
N GLN A 138 -3.20 13.21 11.08
CA GLN A 138 -4.37 13.26 11.94
C GLN A 138 -5.18 14.50 11.57
N HIS A 139 -6.30 14.32 10.86
CA HIS A 139 -7.20 15.41 10.53
C HIS A 139 -8.14 15.68 11.72
N GLY A 140 -7.66 16.48 12.68
CA GLY A 140 -8.43 17.01 13.82
C GLY A 140 -7.52 17.40 14.98
N SER A 141 -7.52 18.62 15.53
CA SER A 141 -8.31 19.82 15.30
C SER A 141 -7.35 20.99 15.41
N GLY A 142 -7.57 22.05 14.65
CA GLY A 142 -7.02 23.36 15.01
C GLY A 142 -7.40 23.63 16.46
N GLY A 143 -6.41 23.57 17.35
CA GLY A 143 -6.55 24.05 18.71
C GLY A 143 -6.83 25.53 18.59
N GLY A 144 -8.11 25.90 18.66
CA GLY A 144 -8.54 27.26 18.85
C GLY A 144 -7.87 27.77 20.11
N SER A 145 -6.77 28.49 19.93
CA SER A 145 -6.35 29.48 20.91
C SER A 145 -7.34 30.62 20.73
N GLY A 146 -8.52 30.47 21.34
CA GLY A 146 -9.39 31.59 21.64
C GLY A 146 -8.58 32.51 22.54
N GLU A 147 -8.00 33.56 21.96
CA GLU A 147 -7.55 34.69 22.74
C GLU A 147 -8.79 35.29 23.44
N PRO A 148 -8.76 35.45 24.77
CA PRO A 148 -9.79 36.21 25.45
C PRO A 148 -9.70 37.67 24.97
N SER A 149 -10.82 38.18 24.45
CA SER A 149 -11.06 39.55 24.04
C SER A 149 -10.31 40.57 24.91
N LYS A 150 -9.24 41.15 24.38
CA LYS A 150 -8.75 42.45 24.85
C LYS A 150 -9.34 43.53 23.94
N GLY A 151 -10.25 44.30 24.52
CA GLY A 151 -10.97 45.36 23.83
C GLY A 151 -10.04 46.38 23.20
N HIS A 152 -10.41 46.80 22.00
CA HIS A 152 -9.94 48.04 21.41
C HIS A 152 -11.16 48.88 21.05
N SER A 153 -11.44 49.83 21.93
CA SER A 153 -12.22 51.02 21.65
C SER A 153 -11.56 51.81 20.50
N GLY A 154 -12.39 52.34 19.62
CA GLY A 154 -12.06 53.57 18.89
C GLY A 154 -12.15 53.47 17.38
N HIS A 155 -13.26 53.96 16.81
CA HIS A 155 -13.22 55.10 15.89
C HIS A 155 -14.63 55.68 15.70
N THR A 156 -14.84 56.85 16.30
CA THR A 156 -15.91 57.81 16.02
C THR A 156 -15.60 58.62 14.76
N GLY A 157 -16.62 58.75 13.89
CA GLY A 157 -16.88 59.93 13.04
C GLY A 157 -16.14 60.05 11.70
N HIS A 158 -16.87 60.26 10.59
CA HIS A 158 -17.09 61.61 10.03
C HIS A 158 -18.13 61.61 8.89
N HIS A 159 -18.62 62.81 8.59
CA HIS A 159 -19.82 63.18 7.85
C HIS A 159 -19.60 63.35 6.33
N GLY A 160 -20.71 63.33 5.59
CA GLY A 160 -21.06 64.43 4.65
C GLY A 160 -20.75 64.22 3.17
N GLY A 161 -21.78 64.46 2.34
CA GLY A 161 -21.67 64.62 0.88
C GLY A 161 -22.89 64.07 0.15
#